data_AF-A0A9D1DE01-F1
#
_entry.id   AF-A0A9D1DE01-F1
#
_cell.length_a   1.000
_cell.length_b   1.000
_cell.length_c   1.000
_cell.angle_alpha   90.00
_cell.angle_beta   90.00
_cell.angle_gamma   90.00
#
_symmetry.space_group_name_H-M   'P 1'
#
loop_
_entity.id
_entity.type
_entity.pdbx_description
1 polymer ?
#
loop_
_entity_poly.entity_id
_entity_poly.type
_entity_poly.pdbx_seq_one_letter_code
_entity_poly.pdbx_strand_id
1 'polypeptide(L)'
;MKSHQFQIGSESYTVEWSSYKVKVNGTVYKLRKLPIRRVLWIPMEYTLPIPNANVLLVMGMFSMQLVINGVNVQTGKPYEPIGKIPAWAYVAMVLDITLALWGAIGVVFGILGIFMTSRVIASSQMKNGTKIVLSFGYPILVWVFLFLVFFVAGMAAAVATMGTVG
;
A
#
# COMPACT_ATOMS: atom_id res chain seq x y z
N MET A 1 -16.60 12.88 -6.28
CA MET A 1 -15.53 12.66 -7.29
C MET A 1 -14.45 13.69 -7.01
N LYS A 2 -13.17 13.31 -7.01
CA LYS A 2 -12.09 14.28 -6.80
C LYS A 2 -11.72 14.86 -8.16
N SER A 3 -11.75 16.18 -8.31
CA SER A 3 -11.32 16.90 -9.50
C SER A 3 -10.04 17.65 -9.18
N HIS A 4 -9.10 17.66 -10.11
CA HIS A 4 -7.93 18.50 -10.02
C HIS A 4 -7.61 19.10 -11.38
N GLN A 5 -7.39 20.41 -11.38
CA GLN A 5 -6.96 21.16 -12.54
C GLN A 5 -5.48 21.43 -12.40
N PHE A 6 -4.71 21.12 -13.43
CA PHE A 6 -3.30 21.42 -13.49
C PHE A 6 -2.94 21.89 -14.89
N GLN A 7 -1.93 22.77 -14.96
CA GLN A 7 -1.40 23.26 -16.22
C GLN A 7 -0.09 22.53 -16.53
N ILE A 8 0.05 22.04 -17.75
CA ILE A 8 1.32 21.50 -18.26
C ILE A 8 1.67 22.29 -19.50
N GLY A 9 2.73 23.10 -19.41
CA GLY A 9 3.07 24.07 -20.45
C GLY A 9 1.95 25.12 -20.60
N SER A 10 1.38 25.20 -21.79
CA SER A 10 0.33 26.17 -22.17
C SER A 10 -1.10 25.60 -22.15
N GLU A 11 -1.29 24.33 -21.78
CA GLU A 11 -2.59 23.66 -21.81
C GLU A 11 -3.11 23.33 -20.40
N SER A 12 -4.36 23.70 -20.14
CA SER A 12 -5.07 23.41 -18.89
C SER A 12 -5.77 22.06 -18.96
N TYR A 13 -5.36 21.12 -18.10
CA TYR A 13 -5.96 19.79 -18.02
C TYR A 13 -6.80 19.65 -16.76
N THR A 14 -8.06 19.24 -16.92
CA THR A 14 -8.93 18.84 -15.80
C THR A 14 -8.96 17.32 -15.72
N VAL A 15 -8.46 16.77 -14.61
CA VAL A 15 -8.53 15.33 -14.33
C VAL A 15 -9.48 15.10 -13.16
N GLU A 16 -10.56 14.39 -13.42
CA GLU A 16 -11.49 13.90 -12.40
C GLU A 16 -11.26 12.42 -12.20
N TRP A 17 -11.17 11.94 -10.96
CA TRP A 17 -11.10 10.51 -10.71
C TRP A 17 -12.06 10.06 -9.62
N SER A 18 -12.46 8.81 -9.78
CA SER A 18 -13.29 8.01 -8.87
C SER A 18 -12.69 6.61 -8.81
N SER A 19 -13.07 5.81 -7.82
CA SER A 19 -12.52 4.46 -7.58
C SER A 19 -12.57 3.52 -8.80
N TYR A 20 -13.42 3.82 -9.80
CA TYR A 20 -13.62 2.97 -10.99
C TYR A 20 -13.46 3.69 -12.34
N LYS A 21 -13.41 5.03 -12.38
CA LYS A 21 -13.34 5.82 -13.62
C LYS A 21 -12.43 7.04 -13.45
N VAL A 22 -11.68 7.38 -14.48
CA VAL A 22 -10.99 8.66 -14.61
C VAL A 22 -11.61 9.42 -15.77
N LYS A 23 -11.88 10.71 -15.61
CA LYS A 23 -12.14 11.62 -16.71
C LYS A 23 -10.94 12.51 -16.92
N VAL A 24 -10.44 12.58 -18.14
CA VAL A 24 -9.39 13.51 -18.54
C VAL A 24 -9.99 14.46 -19.57
N ASN A 25 -10.06 15.75 -19.24
CA ASN A 25 -10.63 16.79 -20.10
C ASN A 25 -12.02 16.42 -20.67
N GLY A 26 -12.91 15.91 -19.81
CA GLY A 26 -14.25 15.44 -20.19
C GLY A 26 -14.32 14.02 -20.78
N THR A 27 -13.20 13.44 -21.24
CA THR A 27 -13.18 12.08 -21.82
C THR A 27 -13.11 11.03 -20.71
N VAL A 28 -14.07 10.11 -20.68
CA VAL A 28 -14.20 9.07 -19.63
C VAL A 28 -13.39 7.82 -19.99
N TYR A 29 -12.38 7.52 -19.17
CA TYR A 29 -11.59 6.30 -19.22
C TYR A 29 -11.96 5.36 -18.06
N LYS A 30 -12.23 4.09 -18.36
CA LYS A 30 -12.39 3.04 -17.34
C LYS A 30 -10.99 2.64 -16.84
N LEU A 31 -10.75 2.67 -15.53
CA LEU A 31 -9.41 2.34 -14.97
C LEU A 31 -8.89 0.98 -15.43
N ARG A 32 -9.78 -0.02 -15.58
CA ARG A 32 -9.42 -1.39 -15.98
C ARG A 32 -8.82 -1.49 -17.40
N LYS A 33 -9.05 -0.49 -18.26
CA LYS A 33 -8.54 -0.45 -19.64
C LYS A 33 -7.25 0.36 -19.78
N LEU A 34 -6.82 1.03 -18.72
CA LEU A 34 -5.57 1.79 -18.72
C LEU A 34 -4.39 0.86 -18.47
N PRO A 35 -3.17 1.18 -18.97
CA PRO A 35 -1.99 0.40 -18.68
C PRO A 35 -1.74 0.39 -17.16
N ILE A 36 -1.58 -0.82 -16.62
CA ILE A 36 -1.50 -1.06 -15.17
C ILE A 36 -0.06 -1.45 -14.82
N ARG A 37 0.50 -0.80 -13.81
CA ARG A 37 1.68 -1.31 -13.09
C ARG A 37 1.23 -1.91 -11.75
N ARG A 38 1.63 -3.16 -11.53
CA ARG A 38 1.20 -3.96 -10.37
C ARG A 38 2.33 -4.05 -9.35
N VAL A 39 1.98 -4.01 -8.07
CA VAL A 39 2.86 -4.46 -6.97
C VAL A 39 2.30 -5.78 -6.49
N LEU A 40 3.10 -6.85 -6.56
CA LEU A 40 2.63 -8.22 -6.39
C LEU A 40 1.51 -8.52 -7.42
N TRP A 41 0.25 -8.53 -6.96
CA TRP A 41 -0.94 -8.80 -7.75
C TRP A 41 -1.92 -7.61 -7.80
N ILE A 42 -1.62 -6.54 -7.06
CA ILE A 42 -2.52 -5.40 -6.88
C ILE A 42 -2.17 -4.29 -7.89
N PRO A 43 -3.14 -3.80 -8.67
CA PRO A 43 -2.93 -2.65 -9.55
C PRO A 43 -2.71 -1.39 -8.69
N MET A 44 -1.51 -0.82 -8.76
CA MET A 44 -1.09 0.29 -7.89
C MET A 44 -0.86 1.59 -8.66
N GLU A 45 -0.52 1.51 -9.94
CA GLU A 45 -0.31 2.67 -10.83
C GLU A 45 -1.10 2.48 -12.12
N TYR A 46 -1.86 3.50 -12.50
CA TYR A 46 -2.50 3.62 -13.81
C TYR A 46 -1.87 4.80 -14.56
N THR A 47 -1.28 4.54 -15.72
CA THR A 47 -0.76 5.60 -16.59
C THR A 47 -1.93 6.23 -17.35
N LEU A 48 -2.12 7.54 -17.21
CA LEU A 48 -3.12 8.26 -17.99
C LEU A 48 -2.55 8.65 -19.35
N PRO A 49 -3.31 8.48 -20.45
CA PRO A 49 -2.87 8.88 -21.78
C PRO A 49 -3.00 10.40 -21.92
N ILE A 50 -2.05 11.14 -21.37
CA ILE A 50 -1.92 12.59 -21.52
C ILE A 50 -0.68 12.86 -22.36
N PRO A 51 -0.80 13.48 -23.55
CA PRO A 51 0.35 13.87 -24.36
C PRO A 51 1.24 14.82 -23.55
N ASN A 52 2.57 14.69 -23.68
CA ASN A 52 3.57 15.56 -23.07
C ASN A 52 3.70 15.54 -21.53
N ALA A 53 3.06 14.59 -20.82
CA ALA A 53 3.17 14.51 -19.37
C ALA A 53 3.12 13.09 -18.82
N ASN A 54 4.00 12.78 -17.85
CA ASN A 54 3.91 11.55 -17.08
C ASN A 54 2.91 11.75 -15.94
N VAL A 55 1.63 11.50 -16.22
CA VAL A 55 0.57 11.54 -15.20
C VAL A 55 0.21 10.12 -14.77
N LEU A 56 0.47 9.83 -13.51
CA LEU A 56 0.23 8.54 -12.88
C LEU A 56 -0.90 8.70 -11.85
N LEU A 57 -1.89 7.81 -11.92
CA LEU A 57 -2.86 7.66 -10.85
C LEU A 57 -2.41 6.51 -9.95
N VAL A 58 -2.04 6.84 -8.72
CA VAL A 58 -1.54 5.89 -7.72
C VAL A 58 -2.68 5.48 -6.80
N MET A 59 -2.93 4.18 -6.67
CA MET A 59 -3.91 3.63 -5.75
C MET A 59 -3.29 3.48 -4.36
N GLY A 60 -3.68 4.33 -3.41
CA GLY A 60 -3.33 4.16 -2.00
C GLY A 60 -4.37 3.33 -1.24
N MET A 61 -4.03 2.89 -0.04
CA MET A 61 -4.88 2.02 0.80
C MET A 61 -6.29 2.58 1.05
N PHE A 62 -6.42 3.90 1.20
CA PHE A 62 -7.70 4.56 1.47
C PHE A 62 -8.12 5.57 0.39
N SER A 63 -7.20 5.95 -0.50
CA SER A 63 -7.49 6.96 -1.52
C SER A 63 -6.55 6.89 -2.72
N MET A 64 -7.10 7.23 -3.89
CA MET A 64 -6.30 7.44 -5.10
C MET A 64 -5.62 8.81 -5.06
N GLN A 65 -4.33 8.81 -5.39
CA GLN A 65 -3.47 9.98 -5.43
C GLN A 65 -3.01 10.24 -6.88
N LEU A 66 -3.00 11.50 -7.27
CA LEU A 66 -2.52 11.91 -8.59
C LEU A 66 -1.05 12.31 -8.48
N VAL A 67 -0.22 11.76 -9.35
CA VAL A 67 1.21 12.07 -9.47
C VAL A 67 1.44 12.66 -10.86
N ILE A 68 1.99 13.86 -10.91
CA ILE A 68 2.32 14.56 -12.16
C ILE A 68 3.84 14.72 -12.20
N ASN A 69 4.48 14.22 -13.26
CA ASN A 69 5.92 14.35 -13.47
C ASN A 69 6.77 13.90 -12.26
N GLY A 70 6.33 12.83 -11.58
CA GLY A 70 7.03 12.28 -10.42
C GLY A 70 6.78 13.03 -9.11
N VAL A 71 5.87 14.01 -9.06
CA VAL A 71 5.47 14.68 -7.81
C VAL A 71 4.01 14.38 -7.52
N ASN A 72 3.74 13.94 -6.30
CA ASN A 72 2.39 13.68 -5.84
C ASN A 72 1.68 15.01 -5.54
N VAL A 73 0.60 15.26 -6.27
CA VAL A 73 -0.16 16.52 -6.24
C VAL A 73 -0.83 16.77 -4.89
N GLN A 74 -1.26 15.70 -4.20
CA GLN A 74 -1.95 15.84 -2.91
C GLN A 74 -0.99 16.03 -1.73
N THR A 75 0.24 15.54 -1.85
CA THR A 75 1.22 15.55 -0.75
C THR A 75 2.41 16.45 -1.01
N GLY A 76 2.59 16.94 -2.23
CA GLY A 76 3.75 17.73 -2.66
C GLY A 76 5.08 16.97 -2.67
N LYS A 77 5.07 15.65 -2.38
CA LYS A 77 6.29 14.86 -2.22
C LYS A 77 6.69 14.18 -3.54
N PRO A 78 8.00 14.06 -3.81
CA PRO A 78 8.47 13.25 -4.93
C PRO A 78 8.02 11.80 -4.72
N TYR A 79 7.37 11.26 -5.74
CA TYR A 79 6.89 9.88 -5.78
C TYR A 79 7.93 9.00 -6.47
N GLU A 80 8.43 7.99 -5.75
CA GLU A 80 9.29 6.98 -6.36
C GLU A 80 8.44 6.00 -7.17
N PRO A 81 8.66 5.87 -8.49
CA PRO A 81 7.90 4.96 -9.34
C PRO A 81 8.04 3.51 -8.87
N ILE A 82 6.98 2.71 -9.02
CA ILE A 82 6.93 1.27 -8.65
C ILE A 82 8.09 0.44 -9.23
N GLY A 83 8.65 0.84 -10.37
CA GLY A 83 9.83 0.19 -10.96
C GLY A 83 11.11 0.30 -10.12
N LYS A 84 11.12 1.11 -9.06
CA LYS A 84 12.22 1.24 -8.10
C LYS A 84 11.94 0.55 -6.76
N ILE A 85 10.84 -0.19 -6.61
CA ILE A 85 10.60 -0.97 -5.38
C ILE A 85 11.72 -2.00 -5.26
N PRO A 86 12.52 -1.96 -4.19
CA PRO A 86 13.63 -2.88 -4.05
C PRO A 86 13.13 -4.30 -3.79
N ALA A 87 13.82 -5.31 -4.31
CA ALA A 87 13.42 -6.72 -4.21
C ALA A 87 13.10 -7.16 -2.76
N TRP A 88 13.84 -6.66 -1.76
CA TRP A 88 13.61 -6.98 -0.35
C TRP A 88 12.21 -6.54 0.15
N ALA A 89 11.63 -5.50 -0.43
CA ALA A 89 10.30 -5.03 -0.05
C ALA A 89 9.22 -6.05 -0.38
N TYR A 90 9.36 -6.75 -1.51
CA TYR A 90 8.45 -7.83 -1.86
C TYR A 90 8.58 -8.99 -0.87
N VAL A 91 9.79 -9.30 -0.42
CA VAL A 91 10.03 -10.33 0.61
C VAL A 91 9.37 -9.93 1.93
N ALA A 92 9.52 -8.68 2.37
CA ALA A 92 8.86 -8.18 3.58
C ALA A 92 7.32 -8.24 3.46
N MET A 93 6.75 -7.85 2.32
CA MET A 93 5.31 -7.96 2.09
C MET A 93 4.81 -9.41 2.07
N VAL A 94 5.59 -10.36 1.53
CA VAL A 94 5.26 -11.79 1.61
C VAL A 94 5.29 -12.28 3.06
N LEU A 95 6.26 -11.80 3.85
CA LEU A 95 6.32 -12.10 5.28
C LEU A 95 5.09 -11.54 6.03
N ASP A 96 4.63 -10.34 5.69
CA ASP A 96 3.38 -9.79 6.24
C ASP A 96 2.17 -10.67 5.89
N ILE A 97 2.13 -11.28 4.70
CA ILE A 97 1.05 -12.22 4.32
C ILE A 97 1.06 -13.47 5.21
N THR A 98 2.22 -13.94 5.68
CA THR A 98 2.29 -15.11 6.57
C THR A 98 1.56 -14.90 7.90
N LEU A 99 1.34 -13.65 8.32
CA LEU A 99 0.54 -13.35 9.51
C LEU A 99 -0.90 -13.86 9.37
N ALA A 100 -1.43 -13.99 8.16
CA ALA A 100 -2.75 -14.57 7.92
C ALA A 100 -2.91 -16.02 8.44
N LEU A 101 -1.81 -16.73 8.70
CA LEU A 101 -1.83 -18.05 9.34
C LEU A 101 -2.45 -18.04 10.75
N TRP A 102 -2.46 -16.88 11.42
CA TRP A 102 -3.11 -16.69 12.72
C TRP A 102 -4.61 -16.35 12.61
N GLY A 103 -5.21 -16.59 11.43
CA GLY A 103 -6.64 -16.34 11.19
C GLY A 103 -6.96 -14.86 10.97
N ALA A 104 -8.21 -14.46 11.26
CA ALA A 104 -8.73 -13.14 10.94
C ALA A 104 -7.91 -11.99 11.56
N ILE A 105 -7.46 -12.16 12.81
CA ILE A 105 -6.62 -11.16 13.48
C ILE A 105 -5.28 -10.99 12.76
N GLY A 106 -4.69 -12.09 12.31
CA GLY A 106 -3.45 -12.12 11.54
C GLY A 106 -3.60 -11.43 10.18
N VAL A 107 -4.74 -11.59 9.51
CA VAL A 107 -5.05 -10.88 8.25
C VAL A 107 -5.08 -9.36 8.46
N VAL A 108 -5.68 -8.88 9.56
CA VAL A 108 -5.71 -7.43 9.87
C VAL A 108 -4.30 -6.89 10.03
N PHE A 109 -3.45 -7.58 10.79
CA PHE A 109 -2.04 -7.18 10.94
C PHE A 109 -1.24 -7.29 9.63
N GLY A 110 -1.47 -8.32 8.82
CA GLY A 110 -0.81 -8.45 7.51
C GLY A 110 -1.14 -7.28 6.58
N ILE A 111 -2.40 -6.86 6.53
CA ILE A 111 -2.83 -5.68 5.75
C ILE A 111 -2.14 -4.40 6.26
N LEU A 112 -2.07 -4.22 7.57
CA LEU A 112 -1.39 -3.08 8.19
C LEU A 112 0.12 -3.10 7.90
N GLY A 113 0.76 -4.28 7.93
CA GLY A 113 2.17 -4.47 7.62
C GLY A 113 2.52 -4.09 6.18
N ILE A 114 1.76 -4.61 5.21
CA ILE A 114 1.95 -4.27 3.79
C ILE A 114 1.80 -2.76 3.57
N PHE A 115 0.84 -2.13 4.25
CA PHE A 115 0.66 -0.69 4.17
C PHE A 115 1.83 0.09 4.79
N MET A 116 2.28 -0.29 5.98
CA MET A 116 3.44 0.33 6.62
C MET A 116 4.70 0.19 5.76
N THR A 117 4.97 -1.01 5.25
CA THR A 117 6.07 -1.28 4.32
C THR A 117 5.98 -0.41 3.07
N SER A 118 4.78 -0.23 2.49
CA SER A 118 4.59 0.67 1.33
C SER A 118 4.92 2.14 1.66
N ARG A 119 4.56 2.62 2.85
CA ARG A 119 4.86 3.99 3.32
C ARG A 119 6.34 4.20 3.59
N VAL A 120 6.99 3.17 4.15
CA VAL A 120 8.42 3.13 4.46
C VAL A 120 9.26 3.18 3.19
N ILE A 121 8.87 2.44 2.16
CA ILE A 121 9.57 2.46 0.86
C ILE A 121 9.43 3.83 0.22
N ALA A 122 8.21 4.38 0.18
CA ALA A 122 7.91 5.67 -0.43
C ALA A 122 8.51 6.88 0.31
N SER A 123 9.09 6.70 1.50
CA SER A 123 9.70 7.81 2.23
C SER A 123 11.11 8.10 1.69
N SER A 124 11.32 9.28 1.11
CA SER A 124 12.65 9.73 0.69
C SER A 124 13.56 10.15 1.87
N GLN A 125 12.96 10.32 3.05
CA GLN A 125 13.64 10.83 4.25
C GLN A 125 14.40 9.75 5.03
N MET A 126 14.20 8.47 4.72
CA MET A 126 14.76 7.36 5.49
C MET A 126 15.89 6.66 4.74
N LYS A 127 16.97 6.36 5.46
CA LYS A 127 18.08 5.55 4.94
C LYS A 127 17.57 4.14 4.60
N ASN A 128 18.12 3.54 3.54
CA ASN A 128 17.73 2.20 3.11
C ASN A 128 17.82 1.14 4.22
N GLY A 129 18.85 1.20 5.07
CA GLY A 129 18.98 0.29 6.21
C GLY A 129 17.82 0.40 7.20
N THR A 130 17.38 1.62 7.53
CA THR A 130 16.23 1.85 8.42
C THR A 130 14.92 1.34 7.80
N LYS A 131 14.77 1.48 6.48
CA LYS A 131 13.60 0.94 5.76
C LYS A 131 13.51 -0.57 5.90
N ILE A 132 14.62 -1.27 5.69
CA ILE A 132 14.71 -2.73 5.81
C ILE A 132 14.39 -3.16 7.24
N VAL A 133 15.05 -2.56 8.23
CA VAL A 133 14.84 -2.93 9.64
C VAL A 133 13.38 -2.76 10.06
N LEU A 134 12.72 -1.68 9.63
CA LEU A 134 11.32 -1.46 10.01
C LEU A 134 10.36 -2.43 9.29
N SER A 135 10.60 -2.69 8.00
CA SER A 135 9.77 -3.59 7.20
C SER A 135 9.90 -5.06 7.60
N PHE A 136 11.07 -5.51 8.03
CA PHE A 136 11.24 -6.88 8.56
C PHE A 136 10.96 -6.98 10.06
N GLY A 137 11.24 -5.92 10.82
CA GLY A 137 11.00 -5.89 12.26
C GLY A 137 9.52 -5.97 12.60
N TYR A 138 8.65 -5.28 11.83
CA TYR A 138 7.21 -5.33 12.05
C TYR A 138 6.62 -6.75 12.04
N PRO A 139 6.72 -7.54 10.96
CA PRO A 139 6.10 -8.86 10.92
C PRO A 139 6.68 -9.79 11.99
N ILE A 140 7.98 -9.70 12.29
CA ILE A 140 8.61 -10.50 13.36
C ILE A 140 8.01 -10.16 14.72
N LEU A 141 7.87 -8.87 15.04
CA LEU A 141 7.28 -8.42 16.30
C LEU A 141 5.82 -8.86 16.43
N VAL A 142 5.04 -8.77 15.34
CA VAL A 142 3.64 -9.23 15.34
C VAL A 142 3.56 -10.74 15.50
N TRP A 143 4.44 -11.51 14.85
CA TRP A 143 4.52 -12.96 15.04
C TRP A 143 4.77 -13.34 16.50
N VAL A 144 5.76 -12.71 17.14
CA VAL A 144 6.06 -12.94 18.56
C VAL A 144 4.89 -12.54 19.44
N PHE A 145 4.28 -11.40 19.18
CA PHE A 145 3.13 -10.91 19.94
C PHE A 145 1.93 -11.88 19.85
N LEU A 146 1.54 -12.27 18.63
CA LEU A 146 0.43 -13.22 18.42
C LEU A 146 0.74 -14.57 19.06
N PHE A 147 1.97 -15.07 18.89
CA PHE A 147 2.40 -16.31 19.53
C PHE A 147 2.22 -16.27 21.06
N LEU A 148 2.71 -15.20 21.72
CA LEU A 148 2.56 -15.05 23.17
C LEU A 148 1.09 -14.94 23.60
N VAL A 149 0.28 -14.18 22.88
CA VAL A 149 -1.16 -14.02 23.20
C VAL A 149 -1.88 -15.36 23.11
N PHE A 150 -1.71 -16.11 22.03
CA PHE A 150 -2.35 -17.41 21.86
C PHE A 150 -1.80 -18.47 22.82
N PHE A 151 -0.50 -18.44 23.10
CA PHE A 151 0.13 -19.34 24.07
C PHE A 151 -0.43 -19.12 25.49
N VAL A 152 -0.48 -17.85 25.95
CA VAL A 152 -1.02 -17.52 27.27
C VAL A 152 -2.52 -17.84 27.35
N ALA A 153 -3.29 -17.53 26.31
CA ALA A 153 -4.71 -17.89 26.25
C ALA A 153 -4.93 -19.41 26.31
N GLY A 154 -4.09 -20.19 25.60
CA GLY A 154 -4.11 -21.65 25.66
C GLY A 154 -3.80 -22.20 27.05
N MET A 155 -2.78 -21.65 27.72
CA MET A 155 -2.42 -22.02 29.09
C MET A 155 -3.57 -21.72 30.07
N ALA A 156 -4.18 -20.54 29.97
CA ALA A 156 -5.31 -20.17 30.83
C ALA A 156 -6.53 -21.08 30.62
N ALA A 157 -6.84 -21.42 29.36
CA ALA A 157 -7.91 -22.36 29.04
C ALA A 157 -7.64 -23.76 29.59
N ALA A 158 -6.40 -24.26 29.45
CA ALA A 158 -6.00 -25.56 29.99
C ALA A 158 -6.19 -25.62 31.52
N VAL A 159 -5.74 -24.59 32.25
CA VAL A 159 -5.93 -24.49 33.71
C VAL A 159 -7.42 -24.47 34.08
N ALA A 160 -8.24 -23.68 33.36
CA ALA A 160 -9.67 -23.62 33.62
C ALA A 160 -10.36 -24.98 33.42
N THR A 161 -10.00 -25.73 32.38
CA THR A 161 -10.56 -27.07 32.14
C THR A 161 -10.14 -28.11 33.18
N MET A 162 -8.94 -28.01 33.76
CA MET A 162 -8.51 -28.91 34.83
C MET A 162 -9.23 -28.61 36.16
N GLY A 163 -9.54 -27.33 36.44
CA GLY A 163 -10.27 -26.93 37.63
C GLY A 163 -11.76 -27.32 37.63
N THR A 164 -12.36 -27.58 36.47
CA THR A 164 -13.77 -28.00 36.34
C THR A 164 -14.00 -29.51 36.45
N VAL A 165 -12.94 -30.32 36.49
CA VAL A 165 -13.01 -31.80 36.55
C VAL A 165 -12.67 -32.32 37.96
N GLY A 166 -12.39 -31.42 38.91
CA GLY A 166 -12.10 -31.74 40.32
C GLY A 166 -13.31 -31.64 41.24
#